data_AF-A0A3D8MST3-F1
#
_entry.id   AF-A0A3D8MST3-F1
#
_cell.length_a   1.000
_cell.length_b   1.000
_cell.length_c   1.000
_cell.angle_alpha   90.00
_cell.angle_beta   90.00
_cell.angle_gamma   90.00
#
_symmetry.space_group_name_H-M   'P 1'
#
loop_
_entity.id
_entity.type
_entity.pdbx_description
1 polymer ?
#
loop_
_entity_poly.entity_id
_entity_poly.type
_entity_poly.pdbx_seq_one_letter_code
_entity_poly.pdbx_strand_id
1 'polypeptide(L)'
;MREVATIQGDDKDLKAARQRVRRVVVEVLESYLPAFIGALAESGLGSEGQAARVERLVLAIHGVELVSELQERGRPTLTTYDAGGGGALKINATLLMEIELVALVDAFAPALAQILGLSPTLVSLILRLRDDQQVRNLAGQAARHAAAKPVAATKIPALVRWRLERFEARHAGLIAGLSGAALAFDVSGREALMRALASEPRWPEWFDVCEVPYLQSAVAAAGSALQRTPWARHAGALTELLWECGGVSPRSALRQAARTLRSIPAVDQGSALRLVAEVLAEGATPQGGELDAWPTFAELAQAWRDLLAQEARHLGSWRAAHDTSLELDVFESPSVATGLSEPASLPWTTPLLCWSTRERDALGDLLRGMERALQGAAAPVRAGLLGARAFEARAPLARGEHQSWRVGVPRRVPAATAEMQEAIDAAFAATRASMNARFASLSDAEKQRALSLALGGYSGFLPRARAIWERRLAPVRARKSAAAFDGLITELARSLGLPLLVDVFESPAPNAPLGAMPVFCVPAIWSEQADFAPVWIPIEVIGESLASAPLRLRLVTLAQGALRWAGDHTVQPGELRQIPAERLLGSIYEGALMMTVHRRENG
;
A
#
# COMPACT_ATOMS: atom_id res chain seq x y z
N MET A 1 35.92 27.68 38.61
CA MET A 1 34.72 26.82 38.63
C MET A 1 34.46 26.38 37.20
N ARG A 2 34.47 25.07 36.93
CA ARG A 2 34.06 24.50 35.65
C ARG A 2 32.54 24.38 35.69
N GLU A 3 31.83 25.21 34.94
CA GLU A 3 30.41 24.98 34.68
C GLU A 3 30.30 23.74 33.80
N VAL A 4 29.89 22.64 34.42
CA VAL A 4 29.40 21.45 33.75
C VAL A 4 28.04 21.84 33.16
N ALA A 5 28.00 22.10 31.86
CA ALA A 5 26.75 22.31 31.14
C ALA A 5 25.88 21.06 31.33
N THR A 6 24.77 21.27 32.04
CA THR A 6 23.81 20.24 32.42
C THR A 6 22.94 19.94 31.19
N ILE A 7 22.88 18.67 30.82
CA ILE A 7 22.20 18.16 29.64
C ILE A 7 20.68 18.25 29.85
N GLN A 8 20.00 19.03 29.02
CA GLN A 8 18.56 18.92 28.78
C GLN A 8 18.30 18.99 27.27
N GLY A 9 18.75 17.96 26.55
CA GLY A 9 18.13 17.58 25.27
C GLY A 9 17.27 16.37 25.55
N ASP A 10 15.97 16.46 25.29
CA ASP A 10 15.06 15.33 25.47
C ASP A 10 15.60 14.10 24.73
N ASP A 11 15.59 12.94 25.38
CA ASP A 11 16.16 11.66 24.92
C ASP A 11 15.69 11.25 23.49
N LYS A 12 14.61 11.86 23.01
CA LYS A 12 14.06 11.72 21.66
C LYS A 12 14.91 12.40 20.57
N ASP A 13 15.45 13.58 20.81
CA ASP A 13 16.18 14.35 19.78
C ASP A 13 17.56 13.75 19.51
N LEU A 14 18.24 13.28 20.57
CA LEU A 14 19.49 12.53 20.42
C LEU A 14 19.26 11.18 19.70
N LYS A 15 18.13 10.52 19.95
CA LYS A 15 17.76 9.29 19.23
C LYS A 15 17.49 9.57 17.75
N ALA A 16 16.77 10.64 17.42
CA ALA A 16 16.50 11.06 16.04
C ALA A 16 17.80 11.49 15.31
N ALA A 17 18.70 12.21 15.99
CA ALA A 17 20.00 12.58 15.46
C ALA A 17 20.86 11.33 15.16
N ARG A 18 20.91 10.35 16.07
CA ARG A 18 21.57 9.05 15.83
C ARG A 18 21.04 8.34 14.59
N GLN A 19 19.73 8.36 14.38
CA GLN A 19 19.10 7.79 13.20
C GLN A 19 19.51 8.51 11.91
N ARG A 20 19.50 9.85 11.90
CA ARG A 20 19.97 10.64 10.75
C ARG A 20 21.43 10.37 10.41
N VAL A 21 22.30 10.32 11.42
CA VAL A 21 23.72 9.96 11.23
C VAL A 21 23.83 8.59 10.59
N ARG A 22 23.20 7.56 11.17
CA ARG A 22 23.23 6.18 10.64
C ARG A 22 22.84 6.17 9.16
N ARG A 23 21.77 6.86 8.78
CA ARG A 23 21.37 6.97 7.37
C ARG A 23 22.51 7.50 6.48
N VAL A 24 23.18 8.59 6.88
CA VAL A 24 24.32 9.14 6.13
C VAL A 24 25.45 8.12 6.02
N VAL A 25 25.79 7.43 7.12
CA VAL A 25 26.82 6.38 7.14
C VAL A 25 26.54 5.31 6.10
N VAL A 26 25.31 4.79 6.11
CA VAL A 26 24.87 3.74 5.19
C VAL A 26 24.97 4.23 3.74
N GLU A 27 24.44 5.42 3.46
CA GLU A 27 24.43 5.97 2.11
C GLU A 27 25.86 6.18 1.58
N VAL A 28 26.76 6.74 2.40
CA VAL A 28 28.17 6.94 2.07
C VAL A 28 28.89 5.63 1.79
N LEU A 29 28.75 4.62 2.67
CA LEU A 29 29.52 3.37 2.58
C LEU A 29 28.96 2.36 1.57
N GLU A 30 27.64 2.29 1.39
CA GLU A 30 26.99 1.35 0.46
C GLU A 30 26.76 1.94 -0.94
N SER A 31 26.65 3.27 -1.09
CA SER A 31 26.34 3.91 -2.38
C SER A 31 27.53 4.67 -2.97
N TYR A 32 28.14 5.59 -2.21
CA TYR A 32 29.16 6.52 -2.75
C TYR A 32 30.60 6.02 -2.66
N LEU A 33 30.89 5.07 -1.76
CA LEU A 33 32.25 4.58 -1.53
C LEU A 33 33.00 4.12 -2.80
N PRO A 34 32.39 3.41 -3.76
CA PRO A 34 33.08 3.04 -5.00
C PRO A 34 33.58 4.25 -5.79
N ALA A 35 32.81 5.35 -5.82
CA ALA A 35 33.23 6.58 -6.50
C ALA A 35 34.37 7.28 -5.74
N PHE A 36 34.36 7.26 -4.40
CA PHE A 36 35.48 7.78 -3.61
C PHE A 36 36.77 6.99 -3.80
N ILE A 37 36.70 5.65 -3.87
CA ILE A 37 37.86 4.82 -4.18
C ILE A 37 38.39 5.15 -5.58
N GLY A 38 37.50 5.30 -6.57
CA GLY A 38 37.87 5.75 -7.91
C GLY A 38 38.60 7.10 -7.91
N ALA A 39 38.07 8.10 -7.20
CA ALA A 39 38.69 9.41 -7.05
C ALA A 39 40.07 9.37 -6.38
N LEU A 40 40.24 8.53 -5.35
CA LEU A 40 41.55 8.32 -4.72
C LEU A 40 42.55 7.68 -5.70
N ALA A 41 42.10 6.72 -6.50
CA ALA A 41 42.92 6.08 -7.51
C ALA A 41 43.33 7.05 -8.65
N GLU A 42 42.42 7.94 -9.07
CA GLU A 42 42.72 9.03 -10.02
C GLU A 42 43.76 10.01 -9.48
N SER A 43 43.76 10.29 -8.16
CA SER A 43 44.77 11.15 -7.52
C SER A 43 46.20 10.55 -7.49
N GLY A 44 46.40 9.34 -8.03
CA GLY A 44 47.69 8.65 -8.06
C GLY A 44 48.04 7.91 -6.77
N LEU A 45 47.09 7.79 -5.84
CA LEU A 45 47.32 7.09 -4.57
C LEU A 45 47.38 5.58 -4.81
N GLY A 46 48.45 4.92 -4.37
CA GLY A 46 48.57 3.45 -4.44
C GLY A 46 47.54 2.70 -3.59
N SER A 47 47.36 1.40 -3.81
CA SER A 47 46.31 0.60 -3.16
C SER A 47 46.36 0.61 -1.63
N GLU A 48 47.56 0.60 -1.03
CA GLU A 48 47.73 0.70 0.42
C GLU A 48 47.31 2.08 0.95
N GLY A 49 47.66 3.15 0.23
CA GLY A 49 47.24 4.51 0.57
C GLY A 49 45.73 4.67 0.46
N GLN A 50 45.11 4.13 -0.60
CA GLN A 50 43.66 4.11 -0.75
C GLN A 50 43.00 3.35 0.41
N ALA A 51 43.48 2.14 0.73
CA ALA A 51 42.98 1.33 1.84
C ALA A 51 43.06 2.07 3.17
N ALA A 52 44.21 2.70 3.48
CA ALA A 52 44.41 3.42 4.74
C ALA A 52 43.46 4.62 4.89
N ARG A 53 43.15 5.34 3.80
CA ARG A 53 42.20 6.46 3.85
C ARG A 53 40.76 6.00 4.01
N VAL A 54 40.38 4.90 3.36
CA VAL A 54 39.03 4.32 3.52
C VAL A 54 38.88 3.66 4.89
N GLU A 55 39.90 2.97 5.40
CA GLU A 55 39.92 2.40 6.75
C GLU A 55 39.67 3.50 7.79
N ARG A 56 40.39 4.64 7.65
CA ARG A 56 40.19 5.82 8.49
C ARG A 56 38.77 6.38 8.40
N LEU A 57 38.18 6.41 7.20
CA LEU A 57 36.79 6.81 7.00
C LEU A 57 35.83 5.91 7.77
N VAL A 58 35.96 4.59 7.63
CA VAL A 58 35.06 3.64 8.29
C VAL A 58 35.22 3.72 9.81
N LEU A 59 36.45 3.81 10.32
CA LEU A 59 36.73 3.97 11.75
C LEU A 59 36.16 5.28 12.30
N ALA A 60 36.37 6.40 11.60
CA ALA A 60 35.86 7.71 12.02
C ALA A 60 34.33 7.75 12.06
N ILE A 61 33.68 7.08 11.11
CA ILE A 61 32.23 7.01 11.03
C ILE A 61 31.64 6.02 12.05
N HIS A 62 32.34 4.92 12.37
CA HIS A 62 31.92 3.99 13.40
C HIS A 62 32.06 4.59 14.81
N GLY A 63 33.12 5.38 15.03
CA GLY A 63 33.38 6.11 16.27
C GLY A 63 32.71 7.47 16.38
N VAL A 64 31.56 7.69 15.72
CA VAL A 64 30.87 8.99 15.75
C VAL A 64 30.42 9.35 17.16
N GLU A 65 30.74 10.57 17.57
CA GLU A 65 30.28 11.18 18.80
C GLU A 65 29.25 12.27 18.49
N LEU A 66 28.02 12.10 18.98
CA LEU A 66 27.00 13.14 18.91
C LEU A 66 27.15 14.07 20.12
N VAL A 67 27.28 15.35 19.84
CA VAL A 67 27.32 16.42 20.84
C VAL A 67 26.15 17.36 20.60
N SER A 68 25.57 17.92 21.65
CA SER A 68 24.43 18.83 21.55
C SER A 68 24.76 20.04 20.68
N GLU A 69 25.91 20.65 20.95
CA GLU A 69 26.44 21.78 20.19
C GLU A 69 27.93 21.54 19.90
N LEU A 70 28.33 21.91 18.68
CA LEU A 70 29.72 21.85 18.23
C LEU A 70 30.08 23.19 17.61
N GLN A 71 31.16 23.78 18.11
CA GLN A 71 31.67 25.05 17.63
C GLN A 71 33.14 24.91 17.26
N GLU A 72 33.51 25.51 16.13
CA GLU A 72 34.90 25.65 15.70
C GLU A 72 35.22 27.15 15.57
N ARG A 73 36.24 27.61 16.30
CA ARG A 73 36.61 29.04 16.38
C ARG A 73 35.42 29.96 16.71
N GLY A 74 34.54 29.49 17.61
CA GLY A 74 33.35 30.23 18.07
C GLY A 74 32.19 30.26 17.07
N ARG A 75 32.25 29.50 15.98
CA ARG A 75 31.14 29.36 15.01
C ARG A 75 30.52 27.97 15.10
N PRO A 76 29.19 27.84 15.08
CA PRO A 76 28.54 26.55 15.05
C PRO A 76 28.92 25.81 13.76
N THR A 77 29.36 24.56 13.89
CA THR A 77 29.74 23.70 12.77
C THR A 77 29.02 22.36 12.88
N LEU A 78 28.64 21.77 11.75
CA LEU A 78 27.93 20.50 11.73
C LEU A 78 28.83 19.34 12.15
N THR A 79 30.06 19.32 11.63
CA THR A 79 31.00 18.23 11.84
C THR A 79 32.40 18.76 12.13
N THR A 80 33.14 18.05 12.97
CA THR A 80 34.59 18.23 13.13
C THR A 80 35.24 16.87 13.19
N TYR A 81 36.32 16.69 12.45
CA TYR A 81 37.15 15.49 12.51
C TYR A 81 38.44 15.79 13.26
N ASP A 82 38.63 15.13 14.41
CA ASP A 82 39.90 15.17 15.13
C ASP A 82 40.82 14.08 14.57
N ALA A 83 41.97 14.47 14.00
CA ALA A 83 42.92 13.52 13.42
C ALA A 83 43.82 12.83 14.47
N GLY A 84 43.74 13.24 15.74
CA GLY A 84 44.50 12.63 16.84
C GLY A 84 43.84 11.34 17.38
N GLY A 85 44.65 10.40 17.86
CA GLY A 85 44.20 9.32 18.75
C GLY A 85 43.10 8.39 18.21
N GLY A 86 43.21 7.94 16.96
CA GLY A 86 42.27 6.98 16.35
C GLY A 86 41.21 7.61 15.43
N GLY A 87 41.06 8.93 15.47
CA GLY A 87 40.22 9.68 14.54
C GLY A 87 38.73 9.59 14.86
N ALA A 88 38.16 10.59 15.55
CA ALA A 88 36.74 10.62 15.91
C ALA A 88 36.00 11.73 15.14
N LEU A 89 34.85 11.38 14.56
CA LEU A 89 33.95 12.35 13.92
C LEU A 89 32.93 12.85 14.95
N LYS A 90 33.01 14.12 15.32
CA LYS A 90 32.03 14.77 16.20
C LYS A 90 30.96 15.45 15.36
N ILE A 91 29.70 15.30 15.76
CA ILE A 91 28.55 15.81 15.03
C ILE A 91 27.66 16.64 15.96
N ASN A 92 27.29 17.83 15.50
CA ASN A 92 26.35 18.72 16.16
C ASN A 92 24.91 18.22 15.96
N ALA A 93 24.29 17.71 17.03
CA ALA A 93 22.94 17.16 16.98
C ALA A 93 21.89 18.24 16.62
N THR A 94 22.02 19.44 17.16
CA THR A 94 21.08 20.55 16.91
C THR A 94 21.06 20.96 15.44
N LEU A 95 22.24 21.25 14.86
CA LEU A 95 22.34 21.60 13.44
C LEU A 95 21.93 20.45 12.52
N LEU A 96 22.22 19.20 12.90
CA LEU A 96 21.83 18.03 12.11
C LEU A 96 20.31 17.91 11.96
N MET A 97 19.55 18.33 12.98
CA MET A 97 18.09 18.28 12.97
C MET A 97 17.47 19.38 12.09
N GLU A 98 18.14 20.52 11.94
CA GLU A 98 17.71 21.64 11.09
C GLU A 98 17.91 21.39 9.58
N ILE A 99 18.79 20.45 9.22
CA ILE A 99 19.07 20.14 7.82
C ILE A 99 17.94 19.31 7.21
N GLU A 100 17.48 19.69 6.02
CA GLU A 100 16.53 18.89 5.24
C GLU A 100 17.14 17.53 4.85
N LEU A 101 16.33 16.46 4.88
CA LEU A 101 16.79 15.10 4.55
C LEU A 101 17.47 15.00 3.18
N VAL A 102 17.08 15.87 2.26
CA VAL A 102 17.57 15.94 0.89
C VAL A 102 18.99 16.54 0.79
N ALA A 103 19.37 17.38 1.75
CA ALA A 103 20.70 18.01 1.83
C ALA A 103 21.61 17.33 2.88
N LEU A 104 21.09 16.32 3.57
CA LEU A 104 21.74 15.71 4.74
C LEU A 104 23.10 15.10 4.42
N VAL A 105 23.22 14.34 3.32
CA VAL A 105 24.48 13.69 2.94
C VAL A 105 25.51 14.71 2.45
N ASP A 106 25.08 15.68 1.63
CA ASP A 106 25.92 16.77 1.12
C ASP A 106 26.57 17.58 2.25
N ALA A 107 25.86 17.75 3.37
CA ALA A 107 26.37 18.49 4.52
C ALA A 107 27.60 17.85 5.18
N PHE A 108 27.87 16.56 4.92
CA PHE A 108 29.05 15.85 5.41
C PHE A 108 30.25 15.94 4.45
N ALA A 109 30.10 16.56 3.28
CA ALA A 109 31.17 16.68 2.30
C ALA A 109 32.49 17.23 2.86
N PRO A 110 32.51 18.27 3.74
CA PRO A 110 33.75 18.80 4.30
C PRO A 110 34.51 17.77 5.13
N ALA A 111 33.83 17.05 6.03
CA ALA A 111 34.44 16.01 6.86
C ALA A 111 34.94 14.83 6.03
N LEU A 112 34.14 14.38 5.06
CA LEU A 112 34.51 13.30 4.15
C LEU A 112 35.75 13.67 3.32
N ALA A 113 35.81 14.89 2.80
CA ALA A 113 36.96 15.42 2.08
C ALA A 113 38.22 15.47 2.94
N GLN A 114 38.10 15.93 4.19
CA GLN A 114 39.20 15.97 5.15
C GLN A 114 39.73 14.56 5.48
N ILE A 115 38.84 13.60 5.77
CA ILE A 115 39.21 12.24 6.14
C ILE A 115 39.86 11.50 4.96
N LEU A 116 39.26 11.62 3.77
CA LEU A 116 39.75 10.98 2.54
C LEU A 116 40.90 11.75 1.89
N GLY A 117 41.24 12.96 2.35
CA GLY A 117 42.26 13.81 1.72
C GLY A 117 41.96 14.10 0.24
N LEU A 118 40.68 14.30 -0.09
CA LEU A 118 40.19 14.68 -1.41
C LEU A 118 39.79 16.15 -1.42
N SER A 119 39.61 16.75 -2.61
CA SER A 119 39.11 18.12 -2.67
C SER A 119 37.63 18.20 -2.22
N PRO A 120 37.23 19.19 -1.41
CA PRO A 120 35.84 19.34 -0.99
C PRO A 120 34.85 19.48 -2.15
N THR A 121 35.28 20.13 -3.23
CA THR A 121 34.50 20.27 -4.46
C THR A 121 34.20 18.92 -5.11
N LEU A 122 35.21 18.04 -5.22
CA LEU A 122 35.02 16.71 -5.81
C LEU A 122 34.06 15.88 -4.96
N VAL A 123 34.26 15.86 -3.64
CA VAL A 123 33.37 15.12 -2.73
C VAL A 123 31.93 15.63 -2.83
N SER A 124 31.73 16.95 -2.83
CA SER A 124 30.40 17.55 -2.99
C SER A 124 29.74 17.20 -4.32
N LEU A 125 30.51 17.14 -5.42
CA LEU A 125 29.99 16.73 -6.73
C LEU A 125 29.57 15.27 -6.75
N ILE A 126 30.33 14.37 -6.10
CA ILE A 126 29.98 12.95 -5.99
C ILE A 126 28.69 12.77 -5.19
N LEU A 127 28.56 13.44 -4.03
CA LEU A 127 27.39 13.29 -3.15
C LEU A 127 26.11 13.87 -3.75
N ARG A 128 26.22 14.84 -4.66
CA ARG A 128 25.08 15.39 -5.40
C ARG A 128 24.50 14.42 -6.44
N LEU A 129 25.21 13.34 -6.78
CA LEU A 129 24.69 12.30 -7.67
C LEU A 129 23.65 11.45 -6.95
N ARG A 130 22.37 11.68 -7.23
CA ARG A 130 21.26 11.00 -6.52
C ARG A 130 20.88 9.64 -7.09
N ASP A 131 21.43 9.29 -8.25
CA ASP A 131 21.14 8.05 -8.95
C ASP A 131 22.31 7.07 -8.79
N ASP A 132 22.02 5.90 -8.22
CA ASP A 132 22.97 4.80 -8.06
C ASP A 132 23.65 4.43 -9.39
N GLN A 133 22.94 4.53 -10.51
CA GLN A 133 23.51 4.24 -11.82
C GLN A 133 24.56 5.29 -12.21
N GLN A 134 24.32 6.56 -11.91
CA GLN A 134 25.29 7.63 -12.16
C GLN A 134 26.54 7.46 -11.30
N VAL A 135 26.37 7.12 -10.01
CA VAL A 135 27.49 6.87 -9.09
C VAL A 135 28.34 5.68 -9.55
N ARG A 136 27.70 4.58 -9.97
CA ARG A 136 28.41 3.41 -10.53
C ARG A 136 29.10 3.72 -11.85
N ASN A 137 28.46 4.48 -12.74
CA ASN A 137 29.05 4.91 -14.00
C ASN A 137 30.29 5.77 -13.76
N LEU A 138 30.21 6.72 -12.80
CA LEU A 138 31.35 7.54 -12.40
C LEU A 138 32.47 6.68 -11.83
N ALA A 139 32.18 5.74 -10.92
CA ALA A 139 33.18 4.83 -10.37
C ALA A 139 33.87 3.99 -11.47
N GLY A 140 33.10 3.49 -12.44
CA GLY A 140 33.62 2.74 -13.59
C GLY A 140 34.39 3.59 -14.61
N GLN A 141 34.07 4.88 -14.74
CA GLN A 141 34.87 5.84 -15.52
C GLN A 141 36.17 6.16 -14.81
N ALA A 142 36.11 6.47 -13.51
CA ALA A 142 37.28 6.77 -12.70
C ALA A 142 38.26 5.59 -12.68
N ALA A 143 37.76 4.36 -12.51
CA ALA A 143 38.59 3.16 -12.58
C ALA A 143 39.33 2.96 -13.92
N ARG A 144 38.77 3.45 -15.04
CA ARG A 144 39.37 3.36 -16.37
C ARG A 144 40.44 4.44 -16.62
N HIS A 145 40.29 5.60 -15.99
CA HIS A 145 41.19 6.74 -16.14
C HIS A 145 42.17 6.92 -14.96
N ALA A 146 42.07 6.07 -13.95
CA ALA A 146 42.88 6.18 -12.74
C ALA A 146 44.37 5.95 -13.01
N ALA A 147 45.19 6.79 -12.36
CA ALA A 147 46.65 6.66 -12.37
C ALA A 147 47.15 5.42 -11.59
N ALA A 148 46.31 4.88 -10.69
CA ALA A 148 46.57 3.65 -9.94
C ALA A 148 45.36 2.69 -10.00
N LYS A 149 45.56 1.40 -9.73
CA LYS A 149 44.46 0.43 -9.65
C LYS A 149 43.58 0.72 -8.41
N PRO A 150 42.25 0.80 -8.54
CA PRO A 150 41.35 0.91 -7.40
C PRO A 150 41.51 -0.26 -6.41
N VAL A 151 41.56 0.03 -5.12
CA VAL A 151 41.58 -0.99 -4.07
C VAL A 151 40.22 -1.69 -3.96
N ALA A 152 40.25 -3.01 -3.77
CA ALA A 152 39.03 -3.78 -3.53
C ALA A 152 38.49 -3.50 -2.12
N ALA A 153 37.17 -3.32 -2.00
CA ALA A 153 36.48 -3.08 -0.72
C ALA A 153 36.75 -4.17 0.33
N THR A 154 36.92 -5.41 -0.12
CA THR A 154 37.25 -6.59 0.70
C THR A 154 38.64 -6.54 1.33
N LYS A 155 39.55 -5.69 0.83
CA LYS A 155 40.90 -5.49 1.39
C LYS A 155 40.97 -4.46 2.52
N ILE A 156 39.82 -3.90 2.91
CA ILE A 156 39.71 -2.86 3.94
C ILE A 156 39.07 -3.49 5.18
N PRO A 157 39.86 -3.88 6.22
CA PRO A 157 39.37 -4.67 7.35
C PRO A 157 38.19 -4.04 8.10
N ALA A 158 38.22 -2.73 8.37
CA ALA A 158 37.12 -2.05 9.05
C ALA A 158 35.83 -2.08 8.23
N LEU A 159 35.93 -1.97 6.90
CA LEU A 159 34.77 -2.04 6.01
C LEU A 159 34.15 -3.45 5.99
N VAL A 160 34.99 -4.48 5.92
CA VAL A 160 34.53 -5.87 5.96
C VAL A 160 33.84 -6.16 7.29
N ARG A 161 34.44 -5.76 8.42
CA ARG A 161 33.84 -5.89 9.74
C ARG A 161 32.47 -5.19 9.81
N TRP A 162 32.41 -3.94 9.36
CA TRP A 162 31.19 -3.15 9.33
C TRP A 162 30.08 -3.85 8.51
N ARG A 163 30.40 -4.43 7.35
CA ARG A 163 29.44 -5.18 6.54
C ARG A 163 28.94 -6.45 7.23
N LEU A 164 29.83 -7.19 7.90
CA LEU A 164 29.45 -8.41 8.62
C LEU A 164 28.56 -8.11 9.83
N GLU A 165 28.87 -7.08 10.61
CA GLU A 165 28.03 -6.65 11.74
C GLU A 165 26.61 -6.26 11.29
N ARG A 166 26.49 -5.62 10.11
CA ARG A 166 25.19 -5.30 9.52
C ARG A 166 24.47 -6.53 9.03
N PHE A 167 25.17 -7.44 8.35
CA PHE A 167 24.60 -8.71 7.93
C PHE A 167 24.01 -9.44 9.14
N GLU A 168 24.74 -9.52 10.25
CA GLU A 168 24.28 -10.12 11.51
C GLU A 168 23.05 -9.41 12.07
N ALA A 169 23.08 -8.08 12.18
CA ALA A 169 21.96 -7.30 12.70
C ALA A 169 20.71 -7.44 11.82
N ARG A 170 20.88 -7.39 10.49
CA ARG A 170 19.80 -7.55 9.53
C ARG A 170 19.23 -8.97 9.54
N HIS A 171 20.09 -9.96 9.64
CA HIS A 171 19.73 -11.37 9.73
C HIS A 171 18.95 -11.66 11.00
N ALA A 172 19.45 -11.21 12.15
CA ALA A 172 18.73 -11.33 13.41
C ALA A 172 17.38 -10.60 13.36
N GLY A 173 17.33 -9.38 12.82
CA GLY A 173 16.10 -8.59 12.69
C GLY A 173 15.03 -9.27 11.82
N LEU A 174 15.40 -9.73 10.62
CA LEU A 174 14.48 -10.38 9.70
C LEU A 174 13.94 -11.69 10.29
N ILE A 175 14.82 -12.55 10.81
CA ILE A 175 14.42 -13.84 11.35
C ILE A 175 13.58 -13.67 12.61
N ALA A 176 13.88 -12.68 13.46
CA ALA A 176 13.06 -12.35 14.61
C ALA A 176 11.67 -11.83 14.21
N GLY A 177 11.59 -10.98 13.18
CA GLY A 177 10.31 -10.51 12.64
C GLY A 177 9.46 -11.65 12.08
N LEU A 178 10.06 -12.63 11.41
CA LEU A 178 9.35 -13.77 10.81
C LEU A 178 8.98 -14.88 11.81
N SER A 179 9.81 -15.12 12.83
CA SER A 179 9.59 -16.18 13.83
C SER A 179 8.87 -15.71 15.09
N GLY A 180 8.92 -14.40 15.39
CA GLY A 180 8.57 -13.85 16.70
C GLY A 180 9.58 -14.16 17.82
N ALA A 181 10.73 -14.76 17.50
CA ALA A 181 11.75 -15.15 18.47
C ALA A 181 13.10 -14.49 18.17
N ALA A 182 13.81 -14.06 19.20
CA ALA A 182 15.15 -13.52 19.03
C ALA A 182 16.11 -14.58 18.45
N LEU A 183 16.90 -14.19 17.47
CA LEU A 183 17.92 -15.04 16.86
C LEU A 183 19.30 -14.70 17.42
N ALA A 184 20.06 -15.73 17.78
CA ALA A 184 21.49 -15.64 18.00
C ALA A 184 22.17 -16.82 17.29
N PHE A 185 23.26 -16.55 16.57
CA PHE A 185 24.08 -17.58 15.94
C PHE A 185 25.55 -17.40 16.29
N ASP A 186 26.33 -18.46 16.13
CA ASP A 186 27.74 -18.44 16.50
C ASP A 186 28.55 -17.54 15.54
N VAL A 187 29.16 -16.50 16.10
CA VAL A 187 30.00 -15.53 15.39
C VAL A 187 31.51 -15.84 15.50
N SER A 188 31.90 -16.94 16.14
CA SER A 188 33.30 -17.34 16.34
C SER A 188 34.09 -17.47 15.02
N GLY A 189 33.43 -17.82 13.92
CA GLY A 189 34.02 -17.91 12.58
C GLY A 189 34.27 -16.59 11.86
N ARG A 190 33.86 -15.43 12.44
CA ARG A 190 33.92 -14.12 11.77
C ARG A 190 35.35 -13.73 11.38
N GLU A 191 36.31 -13.83 12.27
CA GLU A 191 37.71 -13.43 12.02
C GLU A 191 38.41 -14.34 10.99
N ALA A 192 38.02 -15.60 10.89
CA ALA A 192 38.52 -16.49 9.83
C ALA A 192 37.96 -16.08 8.46
N LEU A 193 36.66 -15.78 8.39
CA LEU A 193 36.01 -15.28 7.16
C LEU A 193 36.59 -13.93 6.73
N MET A 194 36.79 -12.99 7.66
CA MET A 194 37.41 -11.69 7.37
C MET A 194 38.79 -11.85 6.72
N ARG A 195 39.62 -12.76 7.22
CA ARG A 195 40.94 -13.05 6.63
C ARG A 195 40.83 -13.66 5.24
N ALA A 196 39.88 -14.56 5.01
CA ALA A 196 39.62 -15.13 3.69
C ALA A 196 39.12 -14.09 2.68
N LEU A 197 38.26 -13.16 3.11
CA LEU A 197 37.74 -12.10 2.24
C LEU A 197 38.84 -11.15 1.75
N ALA A 198 39.94 -10.97 2.49
CA ALA A 198 41.03 -10.08 2.09
C ALA A 198 41.72 -10.49 0.78
N SER A 199 41.63 -11.76 0.36
CA SER A 199 42.13 -12.21 -0.94
C SER A 199 41.14 -12.02 -2.09
N GLU A 200 39.86 -11.77 -1.80
CA GLU A 200 38.83 -11.64 -2.82
C GLU A 200 38.88 -10.28 -3.51
N PRO A 201 38.67 -10.19 -4.84
CA PRO A 201 38.64 -8.93 -5.57
C PRO A 201 37.32 -8.16 -5.39
N ARG A 202 36.25 -8.82 -4.95
CA ARG A 202 34.90 -8.27 -4.74
C ARG A 202 34.22 -8.95 -3.56
N TRP A 203 33.11 -8.38 -3.09
CA TRP A 203 32.25 -9.08 -2.14
C TRP A 203 31.76 -10.39 -2.81
N PRO A 204 31.99 -11.56 -2.20
CA PRO A 204 31.76 -12.83 -2.87
C PRO A 204 30.26 -13.13 -2.96
N GLU A 205 29.90 -13.87 -4.00
CA GLU A 205 28.52 -14.31 -4.20
C GLU A 205 28.19 -15.44 -3.20
N TRP A 206 26.91 -15.68 -2.92
CA TRP A 206 26.52 -16.66 -1.89
C TRP A 206 27.09 -18.05 -2.16
N PHE A 207 27.12 -18.49 -3.43
CA PHE A 207 27.68 -19.78 -3.83
C PHE A 207 29.16 -19.94 -3.44
N ASP A 208 29.94 -18.86 -3.39
CA ASP A 208 31.37 -18.90 -3.06
C ASP A 208 31.61 -19.11 -1.55
N VAL A 209 30.61 -18.81 -0.71
CA VAL A 209 30.77 -18.72 0.76
C VAL A 209 29.76 -19.55 1.55
N CYS A 210 28.75 -20.15 0.93
CA CYS A 210 27.68 -20.86 1.63
C CYS A 210 28.15 -22.04 2.49
N GLU A 211 29.33 -22.59 2.18
CA GLU A 211 29.97 -23.68 2.95
C GLU A 211 30.85 -23.19 4.11
N VAL A 212 31.06 -21.88 4.25
CA VAL A 212 31.86 -21.32 5.34
C VAL A 212 31.14 -21.59 6.68
N PRO A 213 31.84 -22.11 7.71
CA PRO A 213 31.21 -22.48 9.00
C PRO A 213 30.40 -21.34 9.65
N TYR A 214 30.86 -20.10 9.50
CA TYR A 214 30.15 -18.91 9.97
C TYR A 214 28.75 -18.76 9.32
N LEU A 215 28.64 -18.96 8.01
CA LEU A 215 27.36 -18.85 7.29
C LEU A 215 26.49 -20.09 7.46
N GLN A 216 27.09 -21.29 7.55
CA GLN A 216 26.35 -22.51 7.91
C GLN A 216 25.70 -22.40 9.29
N SER A 217 26.42 -21.82 10.26
CA SER A 217 25.88 -21.52 11.60
C SER A 217 24.68 -20.57 11.54
N ALA A 218 24.78 -19.49 10.76
CA ALA A 218 23.67 -18.55 10.56
C ALA A 218 22.44 -19.23 9.94
N VAL A 219 22.62 -20.08 8.92
CA VAL A 219 21.54 -20.85 8.28
C VAL A 219 20.90 -21.84 9.26
N ALA A 220 21.72 -22.58 10.02
CA ALA A 220 21.22 -23.55 11.00
C ALA A 220 20.42 -22.87 12.12
N ALA A 221 20.91 -21.75 12.64
CA ALA A 221 20.21 -20.97 13.65
C ALA A 221 18.89 -20.41 13.12
N ALA A 222 18.88 -19.85 11.91
CA ALA A 222 17.67 -19.38 11.25
C ALA A 222 16.66 -20.52 11.04
N GLY A 223 17.12 -21.70 10.60
CA GLY A 223 16.27 -22.88 10.44
C GLY A 223 15.63 -23.34 11.75
N SER A 224 16.38 -23.29 12.86
CA SER A 224 15.85 -23.59 14.19
C SER A 224 14.81 -22.56 14.66
N ALA A 225 15.09 -21.27 14.51
CA ALA A 225 14.16 -20.20 14.90
C ALA A 225 12.86 -20.23 14.07
N LEU A 226 12.96 -20.55 12.78
CA LEU A 226 11.83 -20.58 11.85
C LEU A 226 11.07 -21.91 11.85
N GLN A 227 11.44 -22.91 12.66
CA GLN A 227 10.94 -24.29 12.57
C GLN A 227 9.41 -24.42 12.58
N ARG A 228 8.70 -23.49 13.24
CA ARG A 228 7.23 -23.46 13.33
C ARG A 228 6.55 -22.58 12.29
N THR A 229 7.29 -22.05 11.34
CA THR A 229 6.82 -21.12 10.32
C THR A 229 6.89 -21.74 8.92
N PRO A 230 6.13 -21.24 7.94
CA PRO A 230 6.28 -21.63 6.53
C PRO A 230 7.69 -21.38 5.98
N TRP A 231 8.46 -20.48 6.60
CA TRP A 231 9.81 -20.10 6.19
C TRP A 231 10.90 -21.10 6.61
N ALA A 232 10.59 -22.13 7.40
CA ALA A 232 11.59 -23.09 7.92
C ALA A 232 12.49 -23.70 6.83
N ARG A 233 11.90 -24.03 5.67
CA ARG A 233 12.61 -24.63 4.53
C ARG A 233 13.42 -23.63 3.69
N HIS A 234 13.32 -22.34 4.02
CA HIS A 234 13.87 -21.23 3.25
C HIS A 234 14.90 -20.42 4.03
N ALA A 235 15.35 -20.90 5.19
CA ALA A 235 16.37 -20.24 6.01
C ALA A 235 17.68 -19.95 5.23
N GLY A 236 18.10 -20.87 4.37
CA GLY A 236 19.23 -20.67 3.46
C GLY A 236 19.01 -19.49 2.51
N ALA A 237 17.86 -19.47 1.82
CA ALA A 237 17.50 -18.40 0.87
C ALA A 237 17.33 -17.03 1.56
N LEU A 238 16.81 -16.98 2.79
CA LEU A 238 16.72 -15.74 3.58
C LEU A 238 18.10 -15.23 4.00
N THR A 239 19.01 -16.14 4.35
CA THR A 239 20.40 -15.81 4.71
C THR A 239 21.17 -15.32 3.49
N GLU A 240 21.04 -16.03 2.37
CA GLU A 240 21.55 -15.64 1.05
C GLU A 240 21.07 -14.24 0.66
N LEU A 241 19.75 -13.98 0.72
CA LEU A 241 19.17 -12.68 0.39
C LEU A 241 19.84 -11.55 1.15
N LEU A 242 20.06 -11.71 2.46
CA LEU A 242 20.69 -10.68 3.28
C LEU A 242 22.20 -10.56 3.04
N TRP A 243 22.87 -11.66 2.73
CA TRP A 243 24.28 -11.66 2.32
C TRP A 243 24.49 -10.86 1.03
N GLU A 244 23.63 -11.10 0.04
CA GLU A 244 23.70 -10.44 -1.26
C GLU A 244 23.31 -8.95 -1.21
N CYS A 245 22.56 -8.53 -0.19
CA CYS A 245 22.33 -7.12 0.09
C CYS A 245 23.60 -6.40 0.60
N GLY A 246 24.67 -7.14 0.92
CA GLY A 246 25.95 -6.59 1.37
C GLY A 246 26.69 -5.83 0.26
N GLY A 247 26.86 -4.52 0.43
CA GLY A 247 27.66 -3.70 -0.48
C GLY A 247 26.94 -3.15 -1.72
N VAL A 248 25.60 -3.13 -1.69
CA VAL A 248 24.76 -2.42 -2.65
C VAL A 248 23.88 -1.40 -1.91
N SER A 249 23.40 -0.38 -2.62
CA SER A 249 22.50 0.63 -2.03
C SER A 249 21.23 -0.03 -1.46
N PRO A 250 20.60 0.54 -0.41
CA PRO A 250 19.37 0.01 0.17
C PRO A 250 18.23 -0.20 -0.84
N ARG A 251 18.12 0.69 -1.84
CA ARG A 251 17.14 0.56 -2.93
C ARG A 251 17.44 -0.62 -3.84
N SER A 252 18.71 -0.86 -4.15
CA SER A 252 19.14 -2.00 -4.95
C SER A 252 18.94 -3.31 -4.19
N ALA A 253 19.32 -3.33 -2.90
CA ALA A 253 19.11 -4.43 -1.98
C ALA A 253 17.62 -4.84 -1.92
N LEU A 254 16.71 -3.87 -1.75
CA LEU A 254 15.28 -4.16 -1.67
C LEU A 254 14.70 -4.71 -2.98
N ARG A 255 15.14 -4.19 -4.14
CA ARG A 255 14.74 -4.75 -5.45
C ARG A 255 15.24 -6.18 -5.64
N GLN A 256 16.47 -6.46 -5.21
CA GLN A 256 17.04 -7.80 -5.25
C GLN A 256 16.30 -8.75 -4.32
N ALA A 257 16.04 -8.32 -3.09
CA ALA A 257 15.23 -9.05 -2.12
C ALA A 257 13.83 -9.38 -2.67
N ALA A 258 13.17 -8.41 -3.31
CA ALA A 258 11.88 -8.64 -4.00
C ALA A 258 11.98 -9.73 -5.06
N ARG A 259 13.04 -9.71 -5.88
CA ARG A 259 13.29 -10.74 -6.91
C ARG A 259 13.61 -12.11 -6.33
N THR A 260 14.27 -12.20 -5.18
CA THR A 260 14.61 -13.46 -4.53
C THR A 260 13.41 -14.03 -3.78
N LEU A 261 12.65 -13.21 -3.07
CA LEU A 261 11.45 -13.65 -2.35
C LEU A 261 10.35 -14.15 -3.29
N ARG A 262 10.25 -13.61 -4.52
CA ARG A 262 9.24 -14.06 -5.49
C ARG A 262 9.39 -15.51 -5.92
N SER A 263 10.62 -16.07 -5.90
CA SER A 263 10.87 -17.46 -6.27
C SER A 263 10.55 -18.44 -5.14
N ILE A 264 10.10 -17.95 -3.98
CA ILE A 264 9.75 -18.77 -2.83
C ILE A 264 8.22 -18.98 -2.84
N PRO A 265 7.74 -20.20 -3.18
CA PRO A 265 6.31 -20.48 -3.20
C PRO A 265 5.76 -20.67 -1.78
N ALA A 266 4.44 -20.51 -1.62
CA ALA A 266 3.69 -20.84 -0.41
C ALA A 266 4.08 -20.06 0.87
N VAL A 267 4.61 -18.85 0.72
CA VAL A 267 4.94 -17.93 1.82
C VAL A 267 4.35 -16.54 1.58
N ASP A 268 4.11 -15.77 2.64
CA ASP A 268 3.65 -14.39 2.55
C ASP A 268 4.81 -13.45 2.19
N GLN A 269 5.01 -13.27 0.89
CA GLN A 269 6.09 -12.45 0.34
C GLN A 269 5.93 -10.96 0.68
N GLY A 270 4.70 -10.45 0.80
CA GLY A 270 4.45 -9.04 1.05
C GLY A 270 4.87 -8.63 2.46
N SER A 271 4.45 -9.41 3.46
CA SER A 271 4.88 -9.19 4.85
C SER A 271 6.39 -9.33 5.02
N ALA A 272 7.01 -10.33 4.38
CA ALA A 272 8.46 -10.49 4.42
C ALA A 272 9.21 -9.33 3.75
N LEU A 273 8.71 -8.80 2.63
CA LEU A 273 9.32 -7.66 1.96
C LEU A 273 9.25 -6.37 2.77
N ARG A 274 8.13 -6.13 3.47
CA ARG A 274 8.01 -5.03 4.42
C ARG A 274 9.05 -5.15 5.54
N LEU A 275 9.20 -6.33 6.14
CA LEU A 275 10.22 -6.61 7.15
C LEU A 275 11.65 -6.39 6.62
N VAL A 276 11.93 -6.82 5.38
CA VAL A 276 13.22 -6.54 4.74
C VAL A 276 13.44 -5.04 4.57
N ALA A 277 12.44 -4.29 4.12
CA ALA A 277 12.53 -2.84 3.98
C ALA A 277 12.80 -2.14 5.32
N GLU A 278 12.14 -2.57 6.40
CA GLU A 278 12.36 -2.07 7.76
C GLU A 278 13.79 -2.34 8.25
N VAL A 279 14.25 -3.57 8.06
CA VAL A 279 15.59 -4.00 8.46
C VAL A 279 16.68 -3.28 7.66
N LEU A 280 16.46 -3.01 6.36
CA LEU A 280 17.39 -2.24 5.52
C LEU A 280 17.37 -0.74 5.83
N ALA A 281 16.27 -0.21 6.38
CA ALA A 281 16.14 1.22 6.70
C ALA A 281 17.03 1.65 7.87
N GLU A 282 17.40 0.74 8.78
CA GLU A 282 18.40 0.92 9.85
C GLU A 282 18.33 2.25 10.62
N GLY A 283 17.11 2.63 10.99
CA GLY A 283 16.85 3.86 11.74
C GLY A 283 16.31 5.01 10.90
N ALA A 284 16.28 4.91 9.57
CA ALA A 284 15.40 5.74 8.76
C ALA A 284 13.94 5.30 8.92
N THR A 285 13.00 6.22 8.69
CA THR A 285 11.59 5.84 8.54
C THR A 285 11.49 4.88 7.36
N PRO A 286 10.92 3.67 7.55
CA PRO A 286 10.71 2.73 6.45
C PRO A 286 9.93 3.44 5.34
N GLN A 287 10.29 3.18 4.08
CA GLN A 287 9.46 3.65 2.97
C GLN A 287 8.10 2.96 3.08
N GLY A 288 7.03 3.76 3.09
CA GLY A 288 5.66 3.25 3.16
C GLY A 288 5.34 2.34 1.97
N GLY A 289 4.31 1.53 2.12
CA GLY A 289 3.79 0.69 1.04
C GLY A 289 3.11 1.48 -0.07
N GLU A 290 2.60 2.67 0.24
CA GLU A 290 1.82 3.52 -0.67
C GLU A 290 2.57 3.80 -1.97
N LEU A 291 1.92 3.51 -3.11
CA LEU A 291 2.52 3.61 -4.44
C LEU A 291 3.07 5.00 -4.77
N ASP A 292 2.43 6.07 -4.30
CA ASP A 292 2.78 7.46 -4.53
C ASP A 292 3.94 7.96 -3.64
N ALA A 293 4.24 7.28 -2.54
CA ALA A 293 5.44 7.52 -1.73
C ALA A 293 6.74 7.18 -2.50
N TRP A 294 6.64 6.48 -3.63
CA TRP A 294 7.76 6.04 -4.44
C TRP A 294 7.86 6.84 -5.75
N PRO A 295 8.93 7.65 -5.93
CA PRO A 295 9.10 8.44 -7.16
C PRO A 295 9.13 7.61 -8.44
N THR A 296 9.56 6.35 -8.36
CA THR A 296 9.64 5.45 -9.53
C THR A 296 8.27 4.94 -9.99
N PHE A 297 7.24 5.06 -9.15
CA PHE A 297 5.88 4.62 -9.44
C PHE A 297 4.87 5.77 -9.50
N ALA A 298 5.32 7.03 -9.41
CA ALA A 298 4.44 8.20 -9.40
C ALA A 298 3.53 8.29 -10.64
N GLU A 299 4.06 8.04 -11.84
CA GLU A 299 3.26 8.00 -13.07
C GLU A 299 2.22 6.88 -13.07
N LEU A 300 2.60 5.72 -12.54
CA LEU A 300 1.70 4.58 -12.43
C LEU A 300 0.57 4.87 -11.44
N ALA A 301 0.89 5.48 -10.29
CA ALA A 301 -0.10 5.95 -9.32
C ALA A 301 -1.07 6.97 -9.91
N GLN A 302 -0.59 7.86 -10.78
CA GLN A 302 -1.44 8.82 -11.48
C GLN A 302 -2.37 8.13 -12.49
N ALA A 303 -1.85 7.25 -13.36
CA ALA A 303 -2.66 6.51 -14.34
C ALA A 303 -3.77 5.68 -13.67
N TRP A 304 -3.47 5.13 -12.50
CA TRP A 304 -4.42 4.46 -11.64
C TRP A 304 -5.57 5.36 -11.15
N ARG A 305 -5.22 6.53 -10.60
CA ARG A 305 -6.20 7.53 -10.17
C ARG A 305 -7.06 8.01 -11.33
N ASP A 306 -6.47 8.22 -12.49
CA ASP A 306 -7.19 8.66 -13.69
C ASP A 306 -8.18 7.60 -14.19
N LEU A 307 -7.79 6.33 -14.23
CA LEU A 307 -8.69 5.21 -14.55
C LEU A 307 -9.87 5.14 -13.56
N LEU A 308 -9.61 5.19 -12.25
CA LEU A 308 -10.68 5.15 -11.25
C LEU A 308 -11.63 6.36 -11.35
N ALA A 309 -11.09 7.55 -11.59
CA ALA A 309 -11.89 8.75 -11.81
C ALA A 309 -12.74 8.63 -13.09
N GLN A 310 -12.20 8.01 -14.15
CA GLN A 310 -12.95 7.75 -15.38
C GLN A 310 -14.04 6.69 -15.18
N GLU A 311 -13.76 5.61 -14.45
CA GLU A 311 -14.79 4.63 -14.08
C GLU A 311 -15.91 5.28 -13.25
N ALA A 312 -15.57 6.10 -12.26
CA ALA A 312 -16.56 6.81 -11.45
C ALA A 312 -17.45 7.72 -12.30
N ARG A 313 -16.87 8.44 -13.27
CA ARG A 313 -17.61 9.24 -14.26
C ARG A 313 -18.50 8.38 -15.16
N HIS A 314 -18.02 7.21 -15.57
CA HIS A 314 -18.78 6.29 -16.42
C HIS A 314 -19.97 5.65 -15.68
N LEU A 315 -19.82 5.38 -14.39
CA LEU A 315 -20.87 4.85 -13.52
C LEU A 315 -21.80 5.93 -12.93
N GLY A 316 -21.52 7.22 -13.16
CA GLY A 316 -22.32 8.32 -12.62
C GLY A 316 -22.15 8.52 -11.12
N SER A 317 -21.06 8.04 -10.53
CA SER A 317 -20.82 8.14 -9.10
C SER A 317 -20.13 9.45 -8.73
N TRP A 318 -20.79 10.26 -7.89
CA TRP A 318 -20.14 11.44 -7.32
C TRP A 318 -19.15 11.06 -6.21
N ARG A 319 -19.48 10.10 -5.35
CA ARG A 319 -18.62 9.69 -4.22
C ARG A 319 -17.36 8.96 -4.66
N ALA A 320 -17.48 8.01 -5.59
CA ALA A 320 -16.31 7.27 -6.08
C ALA A 320 -15.32 8.15 -6.84
N ALA A 321 -15.73 9.34 -7.31
CA ALA A 321 -14.82 10.31 -7.93
C ALA A 321 -14.06 11.18 -6.93
N HIS A 322 -14.53 11.29 -5.67
CA HIS A 322 -13.93 12.15 -4.64
C HIS A 322 -13.19 11.35 -3.54
N ASP A 323 -13.60 10.11 -3.31
CA ASP A 323 -13.00 9.20 -2.33
C ASP A 323 -12.04 8.20 -3.01
N THR A 324 -11.11 8.74 -3.82
CA THR A 324 -10.17 7.96 -4.64
C THR A 324 -8.84 7.72 -3.92
N SER A 325 -8.83 7.55 -2.59
CA SER A 325 -7.59 7.15 -1.91
C SER A 325 -7.26 5.72 -2.32
N LEU A 326 -6.27 5.61 -3.19
CA LEU A 326 -5.81 4.33 -3.67
C LEU A 326 -4.78 3.76 -2.70
N GLU A 327 -5.20 2.82 -1.86
CA GLU A 327 -4.28 2.06 -1.01
C GLU A 327 -3.64 0.92 -1.82
N LEU A 328 -2.81 1.27 -2.81
CA LEU A 328 -1.94 0.28 -3.45
C LEU A 328 -0.63 0.16 -2.71
N ASP A 329 -0.35 -1.04 -2.25
CA ASP A 329 0.92 -1.36 -1.62
C ASP A 329 1.91 -1.97 -2.64
N VAL A 330 3.10 -1.36 -2.77
CA VAL A 330 4.18 -1.84 -3.67
C VAL A 330 4.77 -3.20 -3.26
N PHE A 331 4.62 -3.59 -2.00
CA PHE A 331 5.05 -4.86 -1.42
C PHE A 331 4.03 -5.97 -1.64
N GLU A 332 2.79 -5.64 -1.98
CA GLU A 332 1.72 -6.61 -2.21
C GLU A 332 1.48 -6.87 -3.71
N SER A 333 0.88 -8.02 -3.99
CA SER A 333 0.47 -8.40 -5.33
C SER A 333 -0.64 -7.46 -5.83
N PRO A 334 -0.46 -6.76 -6.98
CA PRO A 334 -1.47 -5.88 -7.53
C PRO A 334 -2.80 -6.60 -7.71
N SER A 335 -2.83 -7.83 -8.22
CA SER A 335 -4.10 -8.56 -8.45
C SER A 335 -5.03 -8.59 -7.23
N VAL A 336 -4.47 -8.65 -6.02
CA VAL A 336 -5.23 -8.70 -4.76
C VAL A 336 -5.82 -7.34 -4.40
N ALA A 337 -5.04 -6.28 -4.56
CA ALA A 337 -5.45 -4.91 -4.22
C ALA A 337 -6.31 -4.25 -5.30
N THR A 338 -6.15 -4.67 -6.55
CA THR A 338 -6.61 -3.94 -7.74
C THR A 338 -7.80 -4.55 -8.43
N GLY A 339 -7.97 -5.88 -8.29
CA GLY A 339 -8.96 -6.63 -9.06
C GLY A 339 -8.73 -6.67 -10.57
N LEU A 340 -7.60 -6.15 -11.06
CA LEU A 340 -7.25 -6.23 -12.47
C LEU A 340 -6.82 -7.65 -12.81
N SER A 341 -7.45 -8.23 -13.83
CA SER A 341 -7.16 -9.58 -14.34
C SER A 341 -6.60 -9.58 -15.77
N GLU A 342 -6.42 -8.41 -16.38
CA GLU A 342 -5.92 -8.25 -17.75
C GLU A 342 -4.65 -7.41 -17.76
N PRO A 343 -3.64 -7.69 -18.61
CA PRO A 343 -3.45 -8.87 -19.46
C PRO A 343 -2.60 -9.96 -18.77
N ALA A 344 -2.79 -11.22 -19.15
CA ALA A 344 -2.04 -12.37 -18.61
C ALA A 344 -0.50 -12.28 -18.80
N SER A 345 -0.01 -11.38 -19.67
CA SER A 345 1.41 -11.15 -19.90
C SER A 345 2.10 -10.37 -18.78
N LEU A 346 1.35 -9.70 -17.90
CA LEU A 346 1.92 -9.00 -16.77
C LEU A 346 1.97 -9.91 -15.53
N PRO A 347 3.00 -9.78 -14.66
CA PRO A 347 3.18 -10.64 -13.50
C PRO A 347 2.31 -10.17 -12.31
N TRP A 348 0.98 -10.18 -12.50
CA TRP A 348 -0.05 -9.68 -11.59
C TRP A 348 -0.04 -10.25 -10.18
N THR A 349 0.57 -11.41 -9.99
CA THR A 349 0.70 -12.11 -8.70
C THR A 349 1.94 -11.69 -7.91
N THR A 350 2.75 -10.78 -8.47
CA THR A 350 4.04 -10.38 -7.89
C THR A 350 4.00 -8.93 -7.42
N PRO A 351 4.68 -8.59 -6.31
CA PRO A 351 4.83 -7.22 -5.83
C PRO A 351 5.37 -6.28 -6.90
N LEU A 352 4.94 -5.01 -6.92
CA LEU A 352 5.37 -4.03 -7.92
C LEU A 352 6.89 -3.76 -7.89
N LEU A 353 7.53 -3.92 -6.73
CA LEU A 353 8.99 -3.85 -6.60
C LEU A 353 9.75 -4.86 -7.47
N CYS A 354 9.11 -5.98 -7.83
CA CYS A 354 9.68 -7.00 -8.70
C CYS A 354 9.69 -6.60 -10.18
N TRP A 355 8.86 -5.63 -10.56
CA TRP A 355 8.56 -5.34 -11.95
C TRP A 355 9.70 -4.55 -12.59
N SER A 356 10.11 -4.98 -13.78
CA SER A 356 11.01 -4.23 -14.64
C SER A 356 10.36 -2.92 -15.09
N THR A 357 11.18 -1.94 -15.50
CA THR A 357 10.69 -0.68 -16.08
C THR A 357 9.68 -0.94 -17.19
N ARG A 358 9.97 -1.89 -18.09
CA ARG A 358 9.08 -2.27 -19.20
C ARG A 358 7.71 -2.77 -18.75
N GLU A 359 7.65 -3.60 -17.71
CA GLU A 359 6.38 -4.13 -17.19
C GLU A 359 5.56 -3.04 -16.51
N ARG A 360 6.21 -2.13 -15.78
CA ARG A 360 5.55 -0.96 -15.18
C ARG A 360 4.99 -0.04 -16.26
N ASP A 361 5.77 0.25 -17.30
CA ASP A 361 5.36 1.14 -18.39
C ASP A 361 4.21 0.50 -19.18
N ALA A 362 4.30 -0.82 -19.45
CA ALA A 362 3.22 -1.57 -20.10
C ALA A 362 1.92 -1.55 -19.28
N LEU A 363 2.00 -1.61 -17.95
CA LEU A 363 0.85 -1.42 -17.08
C LEU A 363 0.33 0.01 -17.13
N GLY A 364 1.20 1.00 -17.06
CA GLY A 364 0.82 2.42 -17.22
C GLY A 364 0.05 2.65 -18.53
N ASP A 365 0.56 2.12 -19.64
CA ASP A 365 -0.07 2.23 -20.95
C ASP A 365 -1.38 1.45 -21.05
N LEU A 366 -1.47 0.26 -20.45
CA LEU A 366 -2.71 -0.48 -20.33
C LEU A 366 -3.77 0.35 -19.60
N LEU A 367 -3.45 0.89 -18.43
CA LEU A 367 -4.39 1.65 -17.60
C LEU A 367 -4.87 2.90 -18.34
N ARG A 368 -3.96 3.63 -18.97
CA ARG A 368 -4.30 4.77 -19.85
C ARG A 368 -5.16 4.33 -21.05
N GLY A 369 -4.89 3.14 -21.60
CA GLY A 369 -5.69 2.54 -22.67
C GLY A 369 -7.12 2.22 -22.22
N MET A 370 -7.26 1.62 -21.04
CA MET A 370 -8.56 1.31 -20.41
C MET A 370 -9.33 2.59 -20.08
N GLU A 371 -8.66 3.59 -19.53
CA GLU A 371 -9.21 4.92 -19.28
C GLU A 371 -9.76 5.52 -20.60
N ARG A 372 -8.95 5.53 -21.67
CA ARG A 372 -9.37 6.06 -22.98
C ARG A 372 -10.51 5.25 -23.63
N ALA A 373 -10.59 3.95 -23.36
CA ALA A 373 -11.64 3.08 -23.90
C ALA A 373 -13.00 3.32 -23.25
N LEU A 374 -13.04 3.85 -22.02
CA LEU A 374 -14.27 4.24 -21.34
C LEU A 374 -14.83 5.52 -22.00
N GLN A 375 -15.68 5.34 -23.02
CA GLN A 375 -16.37 6.42 -23.70
C GLN A 375 -17.72 6.73 -23.03
N GLY A 376 -18.05 8.01 -22.95
CA GLY A 376 -19.32 8.49 -22.39
C GLY A 376 -19.24 8.79 -20.89
N ALA A 377 -20.02 9.78 -20.48
CA ALA A 377 -20.18 10.18 -19.09
C ALA A 377 -21.64 10.01 -18.70
N ALA A 378 -21.85 9.39 -17.55
CA ALA A 378 -23.13 9.39 -16.87
C ALA A 378 -23.36 10.73 -16.17
N ALA A 379 -24.62 11.08 -15.92
CA ALA A 379 -24.91 12.21 -15.05
C ALA A 379 -24.50 11.86 -13.61
N PRO A 380 -23.71 12.69 -12.92
CA PRO A 380 -23.29 12.39 -11.55
C PRO A 380 -24.51 12.35 -10.63
N VAL A 381 -24.61 11.30 -9.82
CA VAL A 381 -25.66 11.13 -8.82
C VAL A 381 -25.21 11.68 -7.47
N ARG A 382 -25.93 12.69 -6.98
CA ARG A 382 -25.65 13.40 -5.73
C ARG A 382 -26.78 13.32 -4.70
N ALA A 383 -27.96 12.89 -5.11
CA ALA A 383 -29.13 12.81 -4.25
C ALA A 383 -29.27 11.41 -3.62
N GLY A 384 -29.69 11.35 -2.35
CA GLY A 384 -29.91 10.09 -1.63
C GLY A 384 -28.64 9.32 -1.28
N LEU A 385 -27.52 10.01 -1.03
CA LEU A 385 -26.20 9.40 -0.85
C LEU A 385 -26.00 8.76 0.53
N LEU A 386 -25.71 7.45 0.57
CA LEU A 386 -25.49 6.67 1.80
C LEU A 386 -24.31 7.16 2.65
N GLY A 387 -24.48 7.60 3.90
CA GLY A 387 -23.38 7.94 4.80
C GLY A 387 -22.52 6.74 5.22
N ALA A 388 -21.39 7.00 5.90
CA ALA A 388 -20.51 5.93 6.42
C ALA A 388 -21.26 4.95 7.34
N ARG A 389 -22.25 5.46 8.10
CA ARG A 389 -23.12 4.67 8.99
C ARG A 389 -23.95 3.60 8.27
N ALA A 390 -24.22 3.76 6.97
CA ALA A 390 -24.94 2.76 6.19
C ALA A 390 -24.19 1.42 6.13
N PHE A 391 -22.87 1.43 6.29
CA PHE A 391 -22.02 0.24 6.25
C PHE A 391 -21.63 -0.30 7.63
N GLU A 392 -22.12 0.31 8.71
CA GLU A 392 -21.93 -0.18 10.08
C GLU A 392 -22.78 -1.42 10.39
N ALA A 393 -22.36 -2.20 11.39
CA ALA A 393 -23.10 -3.38 11.82
C ALA A 393 -24.45 -2.99 12.43
N ARG A 394 -25.52 -3.68 12.04
CA ARG A 394 -26.88 -3.45 12.55
C ARG A 394 -27.65 -4.76 12.68
N ALA A 395 -28.69 -4.75 13.51
CA ALA A 395 -29.60 -5.87 13.63
C ALA A 395 -30.41 -6.07 12.32
N PRO A 396 -30.72 -7.33 11.93
CA PRO A 396 -31.66 -7.63 10.87
C PRO A 396 -33.03 -6.97 11.07
N LEU A 397 -33.73 -6.70 9.97
CA LEU A 397 -35.12 -6.24 10.00
C LEU A 397 -36.02 -7.22 10.75
N ALA A 398 -36.79 -6.72 11.71
CA ALA A 398 -37.87 -7.48 12.32
C ALA A 398 -39.08 -7.54 11.38
N ARG A 399 -39.99 -8.50 11.60
CA ARG A 399 -41.24 -8.60 10.83
C ARG A 399 -42.21 -7.49 11.29
N GLY A 400 -42.65 -6.65 10.35
CA GLY A 400 -43.70 -5.67 10.55
C GLY A 400 -45.06 -6.14 10.02
N GLU A 401 -46.07 -5.31 10.18
CA GLU A 401 -47.38 -5.50 9.54
C GLU A 401 -47.28 -5.12 8.06
N HIS A 402 -47.83 -5.98 7.18
CA HIS A 402 -47.93 -5.66 5.76
C HIS A 402 -48.93 -4.53 5.55
N GLN A 403 -48.44 -3.40 5.06
CA GLN A 403 -49.27 -2.25 4.72
C GLN A 403 -49.42 -2.16 3.19
N SER A 404 -50.52 -1.56 2.74
CA SER A 404 -50.75 -1.25 1.32
C SER A 404 -50.18 0.13 1.00
N TRP A 405 -49.50 0.25 -0.14
CA TRP A 405 -48.76 1.44 -0.50
C TRP A 405 -49.04 1.84 -1.94
N ARG A 406 -48.83 3.12 -2.24
CA ARG A 406 -48.83 3.64 -3.59
C ARG A 406 -47.53 4.36 -3.87
N VAL A 407 -46.96 4.05 -5.03
CA VAL A 407 -45.77 4.71 -5.53
C VAL A 407 -46.17 5.86 -6.45
N GLY A 408 -45.46 6.96 -6.33
CA GLY A 408 -45.67 8.17 -7.12
C GLY A 408 -44.37 8.89 -7.41
N VAL A 409 -44.52 10.04 -8.04
CA VAL A 409 -43.44 11.00 -8.31
C VAL A 409 -43.88 12.37 -7.82
N PRO A 410 -42.97 13.10 -7.17
CA PRO A 410 -43.26 14.43 -6.67
C PRO A 410 -43.52 15.40 -7.83
N ARG A 411 -44.05 16.59 -7.52
CA ARG A 411 -44.06 17.70 -8.49
C ARG A 411 -42.73 18.47 -8.50
N ARG A 412 -42.02 18.45 -7.37
CA ARG A 412 -40.69 19.05 -7.16
C ARG A 412 -39.91 18.19 -6.19
N VAL A 413 -38.62 18.01 -6.44
CA VAL A 413 -37.74 17.25 -5.55
C VAL A 413 -37.48 18.07 -4.26
N PRO A 414 -37.83 17.55 -3.07
CA PRO A 414 -37.50 18.19 -1.81
C PRO A 414 -36.01 18.05 -1.52
N ALA A 415 -35.44 19.01 -0.79
CA ALA A 415 -34.09 18.87 -0.26
C ALA A 415 -34.06 17.73 0.78
N ALA A 416 -33.06 16.85 0.70
CA ALA A 416 -32.88 15.80 1.69
C ALA A 416 -32.45 16.41 3.03
N THR A 417 -33.18 16.10 4.11
CA THR A 417 -32.80 16.52 5.47
C THR A 417 -31.78 15.55 6.06
N ALA A 418 -31.03 15.99 7.08
CA ALA A 418 -30.08 15.12 7.77
C ALA A 418 -30.77 13.89 8.40
N GLU A 419 -31.92 14.08 9.02
CA GLU A 419 -32.74 13.01 9.61
C GLU A 419 -33.19 11.96 8.56
N MET A 420 -33.57 12.44 7.38
CA MET A 420 -33.94 11.58 6.26
C MET A 420 -32.75 10.74 5.78
N GLN A 421 -31.56 11.34 5.71
CA GLN A 421 -30.34 10.63 5.33
C GLN A 421 -29.94 9.56 6.36
N GLU A 422 -30.00 9.89 7.65
CA GLU A 422 -29.75 8.92 8.73
C GLU A 422 -30.75 7.75 8.71
N ALA A 423 -32.02 8.04 8.40
CA ALA A 423 -33.06 7.03 8.28
C ALA A 423 -32.79 6.09 7.08
N ILE A 424 -32.35 6.63 5.94
CA ILE A 424 -31.99 5.83 4.75
C ILE A 424 -30.80 4.93 5.05
N ASP A 425 -29.75 5.47 5.66
CA ASP A 425 -28.57 4.71 6.09
C ASP A 425 -28.97 3.57 7.03
N ALA A 426 -29.90 3.85 7.94
CA ALA A 426 -30.43 2.88 8.88
C ALA A 426 -31.19 1.74 8.21
N ALA A 427 -32.07 2.05 7.26
CA ALA A 427 -32.84 1.07 6.52
C ALA A 427 -31.96 0.22 5.59
N PHE A 428 -30.97 0.85 4.96
CA PHE A 428 -29.97 0.15 4.15
C PHE A 428 -29.17 -0.84 5.00
N ALA A 429 -28.60 -0.39 6.13
CA ALA A 429 -27.80 -1.23 7.02
C ALA A 429 -28.59 -2.43 7.55
N ALA A 430 -29.86 -2.23 7.95
CA ALA A 430 -30.71 -3.31 8.44
C ALA A 430 -31.14 -4.28 7.34
N THR A 431 -31.41 -3.79 6.13
CA THR A 431 -31.73 -4.64 4.97
C THR A 431 -30.55 -5.52 4.60
N ARG A 432 -29.35 -4.94 4.53
CA ARG A 432 -28.09 -5.67 4.34
C ARG A 432 -27.88 -6.71 5.43
N ALA A 433 -28.13 -6.37 6.69
CA ALA A 433 -28.01 -7.28 7.82
C ALA A 433 -28.97 -8.48 7.70
N SER A 434 -30.22 -8.28 7.27
CA SER A 434 -31.17 -9.37 7.01
C SER A 434 -30.66 -10.34 5.95
N MET A 435 -30.12 -9.83 4.84
CA MET A 435 -29.59 -10.67 3.77
C MET A 435 -28.38 -11.48 4.22
N ASN A 436 -27.46 -10.87 4.97
CA ASN A 436 -26.30 -11.57 5.52
C ASN A 436 -26.69 -12.62 6.58
N ALA A 437 -27.63 -12.31 7.47
CA ALA A 437 -28.16 -13.26 8.44
C ALA A 437 -28.81 -14.46 7.75
N ARG A 438 -29.55 -14.22 6.65
CA ARG A 438 -30.13 -15.29 5.84
C ARG A 438 -29.05 -16.14 5.18
N PHE A 439 -28.06 -15.52 4.54
CA PHE A 439 -26.94 -16.23 3.90
C PHE A 439 -26.18 -17.11 4.90
N ALA A 440 -25.97 -16.65 6.13
CA ALA A 440 -25.32 -17.44 7.18
C ALA A 440 -26.08 -18.73 7.51
N SER A 441 -27.42 -18.69 7.46
CA SER A 441 -28.30 -19.83 7.72
C SER A 441 -28.42 -20.85 6.59
N LEU A 442 -27.88 -20.55 5.40
CA LEU A 442 -27.96 -21.42 4.23
C LEU A 442 -26.99 -22.61 4.32
N SER A 443 -27.35 -23.71 3.67
CA SER A 443 -26.42 -24.81 3.38
C SER A 443 -25.31 -24.38 2.42
N ASP A 444 -24.20 -25.12 2.34
CA ASP A 444 -23.08 -24.75 1.47
C ASP A 444 -23.44 -24.72 -0.02
N ALA A 445 -24.31 -25.63 -0.46
CA ALA A 445 -24.83 -25.64 -1.84
C ALA A 445 -25.67 -24.39 -2.14
N GLU A 446 -26.54 -23.99 -1.21
CA GLU A 446 -27.34 -22.77 -1.32
C GLU A 446 -26.48 -21.51 -1.26
N LYS A 447 -25.41 -21.49 -0.44
CA LYS A 447 -24.45 -20.39 -0.40
C LYS A 447 -23.77 -20.20 -1.76
N GLN A 448 -23.32 -21.26 -2.41
CA GLN A 448 -22.73 -21.18 -3.75
C GLN A 448 -23.74 -20.69 -4.80
N ARG A 449 -25.00 -21.15 -4.71
CA ARG A 449 -26.08 -20.66 -5.57
C ARG A 449 -26.37 -19.17 -5.33
N ALA A 450 -26.41 -18.72 -4.09
CA ALA A 450 -26.63 -17.32 -3.73
C ALA A 450 -25.52 -16.41 -4.26
N LEU A 451 -24.24 -16.83 -4.13
CA LEU A 451 -23.10 -16.11 -4.71
C LEU A 451 -23.20 -16.02 -6.23
N SER A 452 -23.58 -17.12 -6.89
CA SER A 452 -23.75 -17.15 -8.35
C SER A 452 -24.89 -16.25 -8.82
N LEU A 453 -26.02 -16.25 -8.11
CA LEU A 453 -27.15 -15.35 -8.39
C LEU A 453 -26.75 -13.88 -8.21
N ALA A 454 -26.05 -13.53 -7.12
CA ALA A 454 -25.61 -12.16 -6.88
C ALA A 454 -24.65 -11.69 -8.00
N LEU A 455 -23.70 -12.54 -8.41
CA LEU A 455 -22.79 -12.25 -9.51
C LEU A 455 -23.52 -12.09 -10.85
N GLY A 456 -24.56 -12.91 -11.09
CA GLY A 456 -25.42 -12.82 -12.26
C GLY A 456 -26.13 -11.47 -12.41
N GLY A 457 -26.37 -10.76 -11.30
CA GLY A 457 -26.93 -9.40 -11.33
C GLY A 457 -26.02 -8.40 -12.06
N TYR A 458 -24.70 -8.55 -11.97
CA TYR A 458 -23.74 -7.65 -12.62
C TYR A 458 -23.50 -8.01 -14.08
N SER A 459 -23.29 -9.29 -14.38
CA SER A 459 -23.02 -9.73 -15.75
C SER A 459 -24.27 -9.73 -16.64
N GLY A 460 -25.44 -9.97 -16.06
CA GLY A 460 -26.71 -10.08 -16.78
C GLY A 460 -27.43 -8.74 -16.96
N PHE A 461 -27.42 -7.86 -15.95
CA PHE A 461 -28.22 -6.63 -15.98
C PHE A 461 -27.44 -5.36 -16.26
N LEU A 462 -26.11 -5.34 -16.04
CA LEU A 462 -25.24 -4.17 -16.25
C LEU A 462 -24.22 -4.41 -17.40
N PRO A 463 -24.65 -4.77 -18.62
CA PRO A 463 -23.75 -5.18 -19.70
C PRO A 463 -22.86 -4.04 -20.21
N ARG A 464 -23.29 -2.78 -20.10
CA ARG A 464 -22.54 -1.60 -20.57
C ARG A 464 -21.25 -1.37 -19.79
N ALA A 465 -21.29 -1.62 -18.49
CA ALA A 465 -20.15 -1.47 -17.58
C ALA A 465 -19.55 -2.83 -17.17
N ARG A 466 -19.82 -3.90 -17.93
CA ARG A 466 -19.39 -5.28 -17.59
C ARG A 466 -17.91 -5.38 -17.25
N ALA A 467 -17.04 -4.78 -18.08
CA ALA A 467 -15.60 -4.80 -17.86
C ALA A 467 -15.19 -4.08 -16.55
N ILE A 468 -15.90 -3.02 -16.15
CA ILE A 468 -15.69 -2.33 -14.86
C ILE A 468 -16.08 -3.24 -13.71
N TRP A 469 -17.24 -3.89 -13.80
CA TRP A 469 -17.74 -4.79 -12.75
C TRP A 469 -16.90 -6.06 -12.62
N GLU A 470 -16.42 -6.65 -13.72
CA GLU A 470 -15.53 -7.81 -13.68
C GLU A 470 -14.25 -7.51 -12.89
N ARG A 471 -13.68 -6.30 -13.04
CA ARG A 471 -12.52 -5.85 -12.27
C ARG A 471 -12.84 -5.63 -10.79
N ARG A 472 -13.89 -4.85 -10.49
CA ARG A 472 -14.29 -4.54 -9.10
C ARG A 472 -14.69 -5.77 -8.30
N LEU A 473 -15.25 -6.79 -8.95
CA LEU A 473 -15.72 -8.01 -8.29
C LEU A 473 -14.66 -9.11 -8.18
N ALA A 474 -13.56 -9.05 -8.94
CA ALA A 474 -12.47 -10.01 -8.82
C ALA A 474 -11.94 -10.18 -7.37
N PRO A 475 -11.61 -9.11 -6.62
CA PRO A 475 -11.11 -9.26 -5.25
C PRO A 475 -12.23 -9.68 -4.29
N VAL A 476 -13.47 -9.27 -4.54
CA VAL A 476 -14.64 -9.69 -3.74
C VAL A 476 -14.82 -11.22 -3.82
N ARG A 477 -14.65 -11.81 -5.00
CA ARG A 477 -14.78 -13.26 -5.23
C ARG A 477 -13.69 -14.09 -4.58
N ALA A 478 -12.52 -13.53 -4.32
CA ALA A 478 -11.42 -14.21 -3.65
C ALA A 478 -11.61 -14.30 -2.11
N ARG A 479 -12.57 -13.56 -1.55
CA ARG A 479 -12.85 -13.55 -0.11
C ARG A 479 -13.59 -14.81 0.34
N LYS A 480 -13.58 -15.06 1.66
CA LYS A 480 -14.41 -16.10 2.29
C LYS A 480 -15.89 -15.86 1.96
N SER A 481 -16.67 -16.94 1.84
CA SER A 481 -18.06 -16.93 1.35
C SER A 481 -18.95 -15.83 1.93
N ALA A 482 -18.95 -15.63 3.26
CA ALA A 482 -19.76 -14.59 3.89
C ALA A 482 -19.33 -13.17 3.51
N ALA A 483 -18.02 -12.90 3.47
CA ALA A 483 -17.49 -11.59 3.08
C ALA A 483 -17.62 -11.34 1.57
N ALA A 484 -17.52 -12.39 0.75
CA ALA A 484 -17.79 -12.34 -0.68
C ALA A 484 -19.26 -12.00 -0.94
N PHE A 485 -20.19 -12.61 -0.20
CA PHE A 485 -21.61 -12.34 -0.32
C PHE A 485 -21.95 -10.89 0.05
N ASP A 486 -21.52 -10.41 1.23
CA ASP A 486 -21.74 -9.00 1.62
C ASP A 486 -21.17 -8.03 0.58
N GLY A 487 -19.96 -8.31 0.06
CA GLY A 487 -19.37 -7.53 -1.01
C GLY A 487 -20.22 -7.51 -2.28
N LEU A 488 -20.65 -8.68 -2.76
CA LEU A 488 -21.45 -8.79 -3.98
C LEU A 488 -22.79 -8.06 -3.87
N ILE A 489 -23.47 -8.12 -2.73
CA ILE A 489 -24.78 -7.46 -2.58
C ILE A 489 -24.67 -5.95 -2.37
N THR A 490 -23.49 -5.44 -1.98
CA THR A 490 -23.25 -4.01 -1.67
C THR A 490 -22.36 -3.26 -2.66
N GLU A 491 -21.70 -3.93 -3.61
CA GLU A 491 -20.71 -3.28 -4.49
C GLU A 491 -21.33 -2.14 -5.33
N LEU A 492 -22.58 -2.28 -5.78
CA LEU A 492 -23.32 -1.18 -6.42
C LEU A 492 -23.48 0.02 -5.48
N ALA A 493 -23.93 -0.21 -4.24
CA ALA A 493 -24.09 0.85 -3.25
C ALA A 493 -22.76 1.55 -2.94
N ARG A 494 -21.66 0.79 -2.83
CA ARG A 494 -20.32 1.37 -2.60
C ARG A 494 -19.85 2.18 -3.81
N SER A 495 -20.01 1.63 -5.00
CA SER A 495 -19.53 2.27 -6.23
C SER A 495 -20.35 3.50 -6.59
N LEU A 496 -21.67 3.50 -6.40
CA LEU A 496 -22.56 4.62 -6.75
C LEU A 496 -22.82 5.59 -5.58
N GLY A 497 -22.61 5.13 -4.34
CA GLY A 497 -22.95 5.87 -3.13
C GLY A 497 -24.44 5.88 -2.78
N LEU A 498 -25.25 4.97 -3.34
CA LEU A 498 -26.72 5.02 -3.26
C LEU A 498 -27.30 3.79 -2.54
N PRO A 499 -28.52 3.88 -1.97
CA PRO A 499 -29.18 2.81 -1.23
C PRO A 499 -29.69 1.70 -2.18
N LEU A 500 -28.77 1.00 -2.85
CA LEU A 500 -29.07 -0.01 -3.86
C LEU A 500 -28.34 -1.32 -3.54
N LEU A 501 -29.09 -2.40 -3.38
CA LEU A 501 -28.59 -3.74 -3.09
C LEU A 501 -28.94 -4.71 -4.22
N VAL A 502 -28.11 -5.74 -4.41
CA VAL A 502 -28.48 -6.92 -5.23
C VAL A 502 -29.12 -7.96 -4.33
N ASP A 503 -30.45 -8.05 -4.34
CA ASP A 503 -31.20 -9.01 -3.55
C ASP A 503 -31.38 -10.33 -4.30
N VAL A 504 -30.92 -11.43 -3.68
CA VAL A 504 -31.04 -12.79 -4.21
C VAL A 504 -32.14 -13.59 -3.51
N PHE A 505 -32.84 -12.98 -2.56
CA PHE A 505 -33.92 -13.61 -1.80
C PHE A 505 -35.27 -13.08 -2.24
N GLU A 506 -36.32 -13.88 -2.07
CA GLU A 506 -37.68 -13.44 -2.37
C GLU A 506 -38.18 -12.35 -1.39
N SER A 507 -37.71 -12.38 -0.14
CA SER A 507 -38.07 -11.41 0.90
C SER A 507 -36.98 -11.38 2.00
N PRO A 508 -37.00 -10.41 2.94
CA PRO A 508 -36.03 -10.36 4.03
C PRO A 508 -36.40 -11.29 5.20
N ALA A 509 -37.46 -12.10 5.08
CA ALA A 509 -37.91 -12.99 6.13
C ALA A 509 -36.87 -14.09 6.43
N PRO A 510 -36.74 -14.55 7.69
CA PRO A 510 -35.70 -15.51 8.09
C PRO A 510 -35.67 -16.82 7.30
N ASN A 511 -36.81 -17.24 6.76
CA ASN A 511 -36.97 -18.50 6.03
C ASN A 511 -37.24 -18.30 4.52
N ALA A 512 -37.04 -17.09 3.99
CA ALA A 512 -37.29 -16.81 2.58
C ALA A 512 -36.39 -17.67 1.67
N PRO A 513 -36.94 -18.29 0.60
CA PRO A 513 -36.11 -19.01 -0.36
C PRO A 513 -35.27 -18.05 -1.20
N LEU A 514 -34.27 -18.60 -1.89
CA LEU A 514 -33.57 -17.89 -2.95
C LEU A 514 -34.55 -17.61 -4.09
N GLY A 515 -34.48 -16.40 -4.63
CA GLY A 515 -35.26 -16.01 -5.80
C GLY A 515 -34.82 -16.75 -7.06
N ALA A 516 -35.70 -16.77 -8.05
CA ALA A 516 -35.39 -17.31 -9.38
C ALA A 516 -34.33 -16.49 -10.13
N MET A 517 -34.27 -15.18 -9.87
CA MET A 517 -33.31 -14.23 -10.42
C MET A 517 -32.94 -13.17 -9.39
N PRO A 518 -31.76 -12.54 -9.47
CA PRO A 518 -31.42 -11.39 -8.64
C PRO A 518 -32.32 -10.19 -8.95
N VAL A 519 -32.48 -9.30 -7.97
CA VAL A 519 -33.36 -8.12 -8.05
C VAL A 519 -32.61 -6.90 -7.52
N PHE A 520 -32.75 -5.76 -8.19
CA PHE A 520 -32.28 -4.49 -7.63
C PHE A 520 -33.21 -4.04 -6.52
N CYS A 521 -32.70 -4.00 -5.28
CA CYS A 521 -33.46 -3.68 -4.09
C CYS A 521 -33.08 -2.29 -3.56
N VAL A 522 -34.06 -1.39 -3.49
CA VAL A 522 -33.91 -0.05 -2.94
C VAL A 522 -34.65 0.02 -1.60
N PRO A 523 -33.93 0.05 -0.46
CA PRO A 523 -34.54 0.25 0.84
C PRO A 523 -35.13 1.66 0.94
N ALA A 524 -36.39 1.74 1.33
CA ALA A 524 -37.11 2.98 1.54
C ALA A 524 -37.70 2.97 2.95
N ILE A 525 -37.42 4.01 3.71
CA ILE A 525 -37.88 4.12 5.09
C ILE A 525 -39.00 5.13 5.21
N TRP A 526 -40.06 4.70 5.90
CA TRP A 526 -41.17 5.57 6.26
C TRP A 526 -41.05 5.97 7.73
N SER A 527 -41.05 7.27 7.97
CA SER A 527 -41.08 7.88 9.32
C SER A 527 -42.51 8.22 9.70
N GLU A 528 -42.90 8.01 10.97
CA GLU A 528 -44.23 8.37 11.49
C GLU A 528 -44.58 9.85 11.34
N GLN A 529 -43.58 10.70 11.14
CA GLN A 529 -43.74 12.14 10.99
C GLN A 529 -43.80 12.62 9.53
N ALA A 530 -43.68 11.72 8.55
CA ALA A 530 -43.59 12.06 7.13
C ALA A 530 -44.73 11.45 6.30
N ASP A 531 -45.36 12.26 5.45
CA ASP A 531 -46.46 11.81 4.56
C ASP A 531 -45.98 10.89 3.42
N PHE A 532 -44.67 10.79 3.22
CA PHE A 532 -44.07 9.96 2.18
C PHE A 532 -42.65 9.51 2.53
N ALA A 533 -42.23 8.39 1.94
CA ALA A 533 -40.84 7.95 1.92
C ALA A 533 -40.22 8.29 0.56
N PRO A 534 -39.13 9.07 0.50
CA PRO A 534 -38.43 9.35 -0.75
C PRO A 534 -37.52 8.18 -1.14
N VAL A 535 -37.42 7.97 -2.44
CA VAL A 535 -36.63 6.92 -3.07
C VAL A 535 -35.87 7.53 -4.23
N TRP A 536 -34.54 7.40 -4.24
CA TRP A 536 -33.71 7.84 -5.36
C TRP A 536 -33.25 6.62 -6.13
N ILE A 537 -33.56 6.59 -7.42
CA ILE A 537 -33.21 5.49 -8.30
C ILE A 537 -32.35 6.06 -9.43
N PRO A 538 -31.12 5.57 -9.62
CA PRO A 538 -30.27 6.02 -10.73
C PRO A 538 -30.98 5.82 -12.06
N ILE A 539 -30.89 6.81 -12.96
CA ILE A 539 -31.50 6.72 -14.30
C ILE A 539 -30.93 5.53 -15.08
N GLU A 540 -29.68 5.17 -14.85
CA GLU A 540 -29.01 4.05 -15.51
C GLU A 540 -29.60 2.71 -15.08
N VAL A 541 -29.84 2.55 -13.77
CA VAL A 541 -30.53 1.38 -13.20
C VAL A 541 -31.97 1.33 -13.71
N ILE A 542 -32.65 2.47 -13.88
CA ILE A 542 -33.98 2.52 -14.50
C ILE A 542 -33.94 2.06 -15.95
N GLY A 543 -32.98 2.56 -16.73
CA GLY A 543 -32.83 2.20 -18.14
C GLY A 543 -32.66 0.70 -18.36
N GLU A 544 -31.86 0.05 -17.51
CA GLU A 544 -31.59 -1.39 -17.59
C GLU A 544 -32.68 -2.25 -16.91
N SER A 545 -33.24 -1.78 -15.78
CA SER A 545 -34.31 -2.49 -15.05
C SER A 545 -35.64 -2.52 -15.82
N LEU A 546 -36.02 -1.42 -16.46
CA LEU A 546 -37.26 -1.39 -17.25
C LEU A 546 -37.21 -2.27 -18.50
N ALA A 547 -36.01 -2.63 -18.96
CA ALA A 547 -35.81 -3.50 -20.12
C ALA A 547 -35.57 -4.97 -19.73
N SER A 548 -34.92 -5.23 -18.59
CA SER A 548 -34.36 -6.57 -18.32
C SER A 548 -34.23 -7.01 -16.85
N ALA A 549 -34.27 -6.11 -15.87
CA ALA A 549 -34.01 -6.44 -14.45
C ALA A 549 -35.14 -5.98 -13.52
N PRO A 550 -35.68 -6.82 -12.64
CA PRO A 550 -36.72 -6.38 -11.70
C PRO A 550 -36.15 -5.38 -10.68
N LEU A 551 -36.88 -4.28 -10.46
CA LEU A 551 -36.61 -3.28 -9.42
C LEU A 551 -37.62 -3.44 -8.29
N ARG A 552 -37.13 -3.55 -7.05
CA ARG A 552 -37.92 -3.74 -5.84
C ARG A 552 -37.64 -2.62 -4.85
N LEU A 553 -38.69 -1.98 -4.37
CA LEU A 553 -38.64 -1.09 -3.23
C LEU A 553 -38.91 -1.91 -1.98
N ARG A 554 -37.98 -1.90 -1.02
CA ARG A 554 -38.17 -2.57 0.28
C ARG A 554 -38.56 -1.54 1.32
N LEU A 555 -39.78 -1.67 1.82
CA LEU A 555 -40.36 -0.71 2.75
C LEU A 555 -39.99 -1.11 4.18
N VAL A 556 -39.38 -0.15 4.87
CA VAL A 556 -38.94 -0.26 6.25
C VAL A 556 -39.68 0.79 7.07
N THR A 557 -40.17 0.39 8.23
CA THR A 557 -40.80 1.30 9.21
C THR A 557 -39.99 1.28 10.49
N LEU A 558 -39.88 2.43 11.14
CA LEU A 558 -39.35 2.52 12.50
C LEU A 558 -40.52 2.46 13.49
N ALA A 559 -40.59 1.41 14.31
CA ALA A 559 -41.61 1.25 15.34
C ALA A 559 -40.97 0.82 16.65
N GLN A 560 -41.21 1.57 17.74
CA GLN A 560 -40.67 1.30 19.07
C GLN A 560 -39.13 1.17 19.08
N GLY A 561 -38.44 2.01 18.31
CA GLY A 561 -36.97 1.99 18.20
C GLY A 561 -36.39 0.84 17.37
N ALA A 562 -37.22 -0.05 16.81
CA ALA A 562 -36.78 -1.15 15.96
C ALA A 562 -37.19 -0.94 14.49
N LEU A 563 -36.29 -1.27 13.56
CA LEU A 563 -36.57 -1.27 12.13
C LEU A 563 -37.29 -2.55 11.74
N ARG A 564 -38.45 -2.41 11.09
CA ARG A 564 -39.31 -3.53 10.68
C ARG A 564 -39.56 -3.50 9.19
N TRP A 565 -39.55 -4.66 8.57
CA TRP A 565 -39.98 -4.84 7.18
C TRP A 565 -41.51 -4.76 7.08
N ALA A 566 -42.02 -3.82 6.29
CA ALA A 566 -43.45 -3.55 6.11
C ALA A 566 -43.99 -4.01 4.74
N GLY A 567 -43.12 -4.52 3.87
CA GLY A 567 -43.49 -5.04 2.55
C GLY A 567 -42.46 -4.69 1.48
N ASP A 568 -42.61 -5.35 0.33
CA ASP A 568 -41.81 -5.09 -0.87
C ASP A 568 -42.78 -4.66 -2.00
N HIS A 569 -42.39 -3.67 -2.80
CA HIS A 569 -43.13 -3.24 -4.00
C HIS A 569 -42.25 -3.38 -5.23
N THR A 570 -42.66 -4.19 -6.21
CA THR A 570 -41.94 -4.32 -7.47
C THR A 570 -42.37 -3.20 -8.42
N VAL A 571 -41.44 -2.33 -8.80
CA VAL A 571 -41.71 -1.23 -9.73
C VAL A 571 -41.91 -1.81 -11.12
N GLN A 572 -43.12 -1.67 -11.66
CA GLN A 572 -43.44 -2.19 -12.98
C GLN A 572 -43.27 -1.10 -14.05
N PRO A 573 -42.81 -1.44 -15.28
CA PRO A 573 -42.70 -0.46 -16.35
C PRO A 573 -44.01 0.24 -16.70
N GLY A 574 -45.15 -0.45 -16.52
CA GLY A 574 -46.47 0.13 -16.71
C GLY A 574 -46.79 1.25 -15.72
N GLU A 575 -46.27 1.19 -14.48
CA GLU A 575 -46.51 2.22 -13.45
C GLU A 575 -45.80 3.54 -13.82
N LEU A 576 -44.59 3.47 -14.35
CA LEU A 576 -43.84 4.66 -14.80
C LEU A 576 -44.42 5.28 -16.07
N ARG A 577 -44.94 4.46 -16.99
CA ARG A 577 -45.55 4.94 -18.25
C ARG A 577 -46.87 5.70 -18.03
N GLN A 578 -47.57 5.46 -16.91
CA GLN A 578 -48.82 6.15 -16.57
C GLN A 578 -48.60 7.56 -16.02
N ILE A 579 -47.36 7.92 -15.68
CA ILE A 579 -47.01 9.23 -15.15
C ILE A 579 -46.82 10.22 -16.33
N PRO A 580 -47.39 11.44 -16.26
CA PRO A 580 -47.17 12.47 -17.27
C PRO A 580 -45.67 12.76 -17.46
N ALA A 581 -45.21 12.84 -18.72
CA ALA A 581 -43.80 13.00 -19.06
C ALA A 581 -43.15 14.22 -18.40
N GLU A 582 -43.85 15.36 -18.36
CA GLU A 582 -43.38 16.59 -17.69
C GLU A 582 -43.11 16.37 -16.19
N ARG A 583 -43.96 15.57 -15.52
CA ARG A 583 -43.84 15.27 -14.10
C ARG A 583 -42.71 14.28 -13.83
N LEU A 584 -42.51 13.33 -14.74
CA LEU A 584 -41.40 12.40 -14.68
C LEU A 584 -40.06 13.14 -14.87
N LEU A 585 -39.97 14.00 -15.88
CA LEU A 585 -38.79 14.85 -16.13
C LEU A 585 -38.51 15.81 -14.97
N GLY A 586 -39.54 16.43 -14.39
CA GLY A 586 -39.41 17.31 -13.22
C GLY A 586 -39.03 16.61 -11.92
N SER A 587 -39.09 15.27 -11.90
CA SER A 587 -38.66 14.43 -10.77
C SER A 587 -37.25 13.86 -10.96
N ILE A 588 -36.63 14.12 -12.11
CA ILE A 588 -35.22 13.82 -12.35
C ILE A 588 -34.40 14.93 -11.70
N TYR A 589 -33.50 14.53 -10.79
CA TYR A 589 -32.63 15.44 -10.08
C TYR A 589 -31.27 14.78 -9.90
N GLU A 590 -30.22 15.47 -10.37
CA GLU A 590 -28.83 15.03 -10.26
C GLU A 590 -28.66 13.54 -10.64
N GLY A 591 -29.03 13.16 -11.87
CA GLY A 591 -28.81 11.80 -12.39
C GLY A 591 -29.69 10.69 -11.81
N ALA A 592 -30.60 10.99 -10.87
CA ALA A 592 -31.55 10.04 -10.31
C ALA A 592 -33.01 10.47 -10.54
N LEU A 593 -33.89 9.49 -10.71
CA LEU A 593 -35.33 9.69 -10.59
C LEU A 593 -35.69 9.62 -9.10
N MET A 594 -36.29 10.70 -8.58
CA MET A 594 -36.87 10.68 -7.25
C MET A 594 -38.31 10.16 -7.34
N MET A 595 -38.62 9.09 -6.60
CA MET A 595 -39.95 8.53 -6.43
C MET A 595 -40.39 8.68 -4.96
N THR A 596 -41.69 8.74 -4.73
CA THR A 596 -42.27 8.81 -3.39
C THR A 596 -43.16 7.61 -3.13
N VAL A 597 -43.06 7.04 -1.93
CA VAL A 597 -43.97 5.99 -1.46
C VAL A 597 -44.91 6.59 -0.43
N HIS A 598 -46.22 6.45 -0.68
CA HIS A 598 -47.29 6.93 0.17
C HIS A 598 -48.07 5.74 0.76
N ARG A 599 -48.54 5.88 2.01
CA ARG A 599 -49.53 4.94 2.57
C ARG A 599 -50.80 5.02 1.73
N ARG A 600 -51.38 3.88 1.40
CA ARG A 600 -52.72 3.83 0.83
C ARG A 600 -53.67 3.91 2.01
N GLU A 601 -54.32 5.06 2.21
CA GLU A 601 -55.46 5.10 3.13
C GLU A 601 -56.50 4.11 2.58
N ASN A 602 -56.87 3.13 3.39
CA ASN A 602 -57.96 2.23 3.07
C ASN A 602 -59.23 3.10 2.99
N GLY A 603 -59.67 3.40 1.76
CA GLY A 603 -61.00 3.92 1.50
C GLY A 603 -62.05 2.85 1.71
#